data_AF-A0A2A2ZEY9-F1
#
_entry.id   AF-A0A2A2ZEY9-F1
#
_cell.length_a   1.000
_cell.length_b   1.000
_cell.length_c   1.000
_cell.angle_alpha   90.00
_cell.angle_beta   90.00
_cell.angle_gamma   90.00
#
_symmetry.space_group_name_H-M   'P 1'
#
loop_
_entity.id
_entity.type
_entity.pdbx_description
1 polymer ?
#
loop_
_entity_poly.entity_id
_entity_poly.type
_entity_poly.pdbx_seq_one_letter_code
_entity_poly.pdbx_strand_id
1 'polypeptide(L)'
;MPNVSLAKTAQLPATDRGRRSRAAIIDAAATIMYQRGVSAASLDDVLAAAGCGKSQLYHYFTDRSELVQAVIDRQLELILANQPALNKVDSWAGLRRWADQILDKHRVPGGPEPSRGVRRLIVLDHPAFGGVRL
;
A
#
# COMPACT_ATOMS: atom_id res chain seq x y z
N MET A 1 16.98 -0.74 14.58
CA MET A 1 15.63 -0.72 13.97
C MET A 1 15.81 -0.78 12.46
N PRO A 2 15.27 -1.76 11.73
CA PRO A 2 15.40 -1.77 10.29
C PRO A 2 14.48 -0.67 9.71
N ASN A 3 15.13 0.26 9.00
CA ASN A 3 14.52 1.35 8.28
C ASN A 3 13.75 0.77 7.09
N VAL A 4 12.42 0.80 7.13
CA VAL A 4 11.61 0.52 5.94
C VAL A 4 11.75 1.74 5.05
N SER A 5 12.73 1.70 4.14
CA SER A 5 12.88 2.67 3.06
C SER A 5 11.68 2.54 2.12
N LEU A 6 10.56 3.14 2.52
CA LEU A 6 9.42 3.39 1.66
C LEU A 6 9.89 4.33 0.56
N ALA A 7 10.15 3.76 -0.61
CA ALA A 7 10.33 4.39 -1.90
C ALA A 7 11.28 5.61 -1.92
N LYS A 8 12.38 5.45 -2.67
CA LYS A 8 13.09 6.55 -3.34
C LYS A 8 12.08 7.62 -3.74
N THR A 9 12.18 8.80 -3.14
CA THR A 9 11.34 9.97 -3.40
C THR A 9 11.32 10.23 -4.91
N ALA A 10 10.37 9.63 -5.63
CA ALA A 10 10.15 9.92 -7.04
C ALA A 10 9.78 11.40 -7.05
N GLN A 11 10.67 12.21 -7.62
CA GLN A 11 10.66 13.66 -7.49
C GLN A 11 9.29 14.20 -7.89
N LEU A 12 8.48 14.58 -6.89
CA LEU A 12 7.11 15.02 -7.13
C LEU A 12 7.15 16.27 -8.01
N PRO A 13 6.21 16.43 -8.96
CA PRO A 13 6.14 17.63 -9.77
C PRO A 13 6.07 18.90 -8.90
N ALA A 14 6.87 19.91 -9.23
CA ALA A 14 6.98 21.14 -8.45
C ALA A 14 5.67 21.95 -8.43
N THR A 15 4.85 21.85 -9.48
CA THR A 15 3.59 22.58 -9.61
C THR A 15 2.39 21.75 -9.17
N ASP A 16 1.34 22.40 -8.63
CA ASP A 16 0.08 21.74 -8.28
C ASP A 16 -0.57 21.05 -9.49
N ARG A 17 -0.53 21.72 -10.66
CA ARG A 17 -1.05 21.13 -11.90
C ARG A 17 -0.31 19.84 -12.27
N GLY A 18 1.02 19.83 -12.12
CA GLY A 18 1.82 18.65 -12.38
C GLY A 18 1.48 17.51 -11.40
N ARG A 19 1.35 17.82 -10.10
CA ARG A 19 0.97 16.83 -9.08
C ARG A 19 -0.40 16.20 -9.38
N ARG A 20 -1.39 17.02 -9.73
CA ARG A 20 -2.73 16.54 -10.11
C ARG A 20 -2.70 15.65 -11.35
N SER A 21 -1.92 16.03 -12.36
CA SER A 21 -1.82 15.24 -13.60
C SER A 21 -1.14 13.89 -13.35
N ARG A 22 -0.05 13.87 -12.57
CA ARG A 22 0.62 12.63 -12.18
C ARG A 22 -0.31 11.74 -11.35
N ALA A 23 -1.06 12.30 -10.40
CA ALA A 23 -2.03 11.56 -9.61
C ALA A 23 -3.14 10.95 -10.48
N ALA A 24 -3.70 11.71 -11.43
CA ALA A 24 -4.73 11.21 -12.35
C ALA A 24 -4.24 9.99 -13.18
N ILE A 25 -2.99 10.02 -13.65
CA ILE A 25 -2.39 8.88 -14.37
C ILE A 25 -2.27 7.65 -13.45
N ILE A 26 -1.82 7.84 -12.20
CA ILE A 26 -1.68 6.75 -11.22
C ILE A 26 -3.05 6.16 -10.87
N ASP A 27 -4.06 6.99 -10.64
CA ASP A 27 -5.41 6.55 -10.26
C ASP A 27 -6.09 5.79 -11.41
N ALA A 28 -5.93 6.26 -12.66
CA ALA A 28 -6.40 5.56 -13.86
C ALA A 28 -5.70 4.20 -14.02
N ALA A 29 -4.37 4.17 -13.88
CA ALA A 29 -3.59 2.94 -13.95
C ALA A 29 -4.01 1.93 -12.87
N ALA A 30 -4.17 2.38 -11.62
CA ALA A 30 -4.62 1.55 -10.51
C ALA A 30 -5.99 0.90 -10.81
N THR A 31 -6.92 1.68 -11.35
CA THR A 31 -8.27 1.20 -11.71
C THR A 31 -8.20 0.12 -12.79
N ILE A 32 -7.46 0.35 -13.86
CA ILE A 32 -7.35 -0.60 -14.98
C ILE A 32 -6.63 -1.88 -14.52
N MET A 33 -5.53 -1.75 -13.77
CA MET A 33 -4.78 -2.88 -13.24
C MET A 33 -5.62 -3.72 -12.28
N TYR A 34 -6.46 -3.09 -11.47
CA TYR A 34 -7.40 -3.78 -10.59
C TYR A 34 -8.44 -4.59 -11.37
N GLN A 35 -8.99 -4.01 -12.45
CA GLN A 35 -10.07 -4.64 -13.23
C GLN A 35 -9.57 -5.74 -14.18
N ARG A 36 -8.42 -5.55 -14.80
CA ARG A 36 -7.93 -6.40 -15.91
C ARG A 36 -6.66 -7.18 -15.58
N GLY A 37 -6.10 -6.95 -14.39
CA GLY A 37 -4.79 -7.46 -14.00
C GLY A 37 -3.66 -6.59 -14.55
N VAL A 38 -2.50 -6.67 -13.89
CA VAL A 38 -1.34 -5.82 -14.21
C VAL A 38 -0.91 -6.03 -15.66
N SER A 39 -0.74 -7.26 -16.14
CA SER A 39 -0.20 -7.54 -17.49
C SER A 39 -1.09 -7.05 -18.64
N ALA A 40 -2.40 -6.94 -18.45
CA ALA A 40 -3.34 -6.51 -19.49
C ALA A 40 -3.50 -4.99 -19.58
N ALA A 41 -2.98 -4.22 -18.61
CA ALA A 41 -3.04 -2.75 -18.63
C ALA A 41 -2.00 -2.16 -19.60
N SER A 42 -2.46 -1.58 -20.71
CA SER A 42 -1.58 -0.86 -21.65
C SER A 42 -1.41 0.61 -21.25
N LEU A 43 -0.29 1.23 -21.65
CA LEU A 43 -0.07 2.67 -21.40
C LEU A 43 -1.08 3.53 -22.17
N ASP A 44 -1.55 3.09 -23.32
CA ASP A 44 -2.53 3.83 -24.13
C ASP A 44 -3.92 3.83 -23.47
N ASP A 45 -4.34 2.72 -22.84
CA ASP A 45 -5.57 2.68 -22.03
C ASP A 45 -5.49 3.67 -20.85
N VAL A 46 -4.33 3.74 -20.19
CA VAL A 46 -4.10 4.65 -19.07
C VAL A 46 -4.17 6.11 -19.53
N LEU A 47 -3.56 6.44 -20.66
CA LEU A 47 -3.61 7.79 -21.24
C LEU A 47 -5.04 8.22 -21.55
N ALA A 48 -5.80 7.33 -22.20
CA ALA A 48 -7.20 7.57 -22.55
C ALA A 48 -8.05 7.78 -21.29
N ALA A 49 -7.86 6.96 -20.26
CA ALA A 49 -8.60 7.06 -19.00
C ALA A 49 -8.21 8.28 -18.16
N ALA A 50 -6.93 8.68 -18.18
CA ALA A 50 -6.43 9.82 -17.41
C ALA A 50 -6.71 11.18 -18.08
N GLY A 51 -7.09 11.19 -19.36
CA GLY A 51 -7.22 12.43 -20.14
C GLY A 51 -5.88 13.14 -20.38
N CYS A 52 -4.78 12.39 -20.33
CA CYS A 52 -3.42 12.91 -20.47
C CYS A 52 -2.83 12.54 -21.84
N GLY A 53 -1.94 13.39 -22.36
CA GLY A 53 -1.20 13.11 -23.59
C GLY A 53 0.00 12.20 -23.34
N LYS A 54 0.44 11.48 -24.38
CA LYS A 54 1.60 10.57 -24.34
C LYS A 54 2.88 11.25 -23.83
N SER A 55 3.14 12.48 -24.27
CA SER A 55 4.27 13.29 -23.79
C SER A 55 4.21 13.57 -22.28
N GLN A 56 3.02 13.73 -21.72
CA GLN A 56 2.83 13.99 -20.30
C GLN A 56 3.08 12.74 -19.45
N LEU A 57 2.69 11.55 -19.92
CA LEU A 57 3.00 10.30 -19.24
C LEU A 57 4.51 10.04 -19.24
N TYR A 58 5.17 10.16 -20.40
CA TYR A 58 6.62 9.95 -20.48
C TYR A 58 7.44 11.02 -19.74
N HIS A 59 6.84 12.17 -19.46
CA HIS A 59 7.45 13.17 -18.57
C HIS A 59 7.47 12.71 -17.10
N TYR A 60 6.52 11.88 -16.66
CA TYR A 60 6.41 11.40 -15.28
C TYR A 60 6.90 9.96 -15.06
N PHE A 61 6.84 9.13 -16.09
CA PHE A 61 7.16 7.71 -16.02
C PHE A 61 8.02 7.33 -17.22
N THR A 62 9.24 6.90 -16.95
CA THR A 62 10.22 6.46 -17.94
C THR A 62 9.73 5.21 -18.67
N ASP A 63 9.10 4.30 -17.92
CA ASP A 63 8.56 3.06 -18.44
C ASP A 63 7.34 2.59 -17.66
N ARG A 64 6.79 1.44 -18.09
CA ARG A 64 5.63 0.81 -17.48
C ARG A 64 5.90 0.31 -16.06
N SER A 65 7.12 -0.13 -15.77
CA SER A 65 7.51 -0.64 -14.46
C SER A 65 7.52 0.49 -13.43
N GLU A 66 7.96 1.69 -13.81
CA GLU A 66 7.91 2.88 -12.95
C GLU A 66 6.46 3.29 -12.65
N LEU A 67 5.55 3.20 -13.64
CA LEU A 67 4.13 3.43 -13.41
C LEU A 67 3.53 2.38 -12.45
N VAL A 68 3.85 1.10 -12.63
CA VAL A 68 3.40 0.02 -11.74
C VAL A 68 3.91 0.25 -10.32
N GLN A 69 5.19 0.63 -10.15
CA GLN A 69 5.76 0.94 -8.85
C GLN A 69 5.01 2.11 -8.18
N ALA A 70 4.74 3.18 -8.93
CA ALA A 70 3.99 4.33 -8.41
C ALA A 70 2.55 3.96 -8.00
N VAL A 71 1.90 3.04 -8.72
CA VAL A 71 0.60 2.48 -8.31
C VAL A 71 0.74 1.71 -7.01
N ILE A 72 1.74 0.84 -6.88
CA ILE A 72 2.00 0.07 -5.65
C ILE A 72 2.23 1.01 -4.47
N ASP A 73 3.10 2.00 -4.62
CA ASP A 73 3.40 2.99 -3.58
C ASP A 73 2.13 3.73 -3.14
N ARG A 74 1.31 4.16 -4.11
CA ARG A 74 0.04 4.83 -3.84
C ARG A 74 -0.94 3.94 -3.08
N GLN A 75 -1.05 2.67 -3.45
CA GLN A 75 -1.92 1.73 -2.74
C GLN A 75 -1.41 1.43 -1.33
N LEU A 76 -0.09 1.31 -1.15
CA LEU A 76 0.53 1.14 0.17
C LEU A 76 0.26 2.34 1.06
N GLU A 77 0.40 3.57 0.56
CA GLU A 77 0.04 4.79 1.29
C GLU A 77 -1.42 4.76 1.76
N LEU A 78 -2.35 4.38 0.88
CA LEU A 78 -3.78 4.28 1.22
C LEU A 78 -4.05 3.20 2.26
N ILE A 79 -3.38 2.05 2.17
CA ILE A 79 -3.49 0.98 3.16
C ILE A 79 -2.97 1.47 4.51
N LEU A 80 -1.77 2.04 4.55
CA LEU A 80 -1.11 2.51 5.77
C LEU A 80 -1.87 3.68 6.42
N ALA A 81 -2.37 4.63 5.63
CA ALA A 81 -3.18 5.74 6.14
C ALA A 81 -4.49 5.26 6.79
N ASN A 82 -4.97 4.08 6.40
CA ASN A 82 -6.13 3.45 6.98
C ASN A 82 -5.81 2.52 8.16
N GLN A 83 -4.55 2.32 8.55
CA GLN A 83 -4.25 1.47 9.71
C GLN A 83 -4.53 2.20 11.03
N PRO A 84 -5.03 1.50 12.07
CA PRO A 84 -5.16 2.08 13.39
C PRO A 84 -3.79 2.52 13.91
N ALA A 85 -3.74 3.69 14.53
CA ALA A 85 -2.48 4.30 14.93
C ALA A 85 -1.80 3.53 16.08
N LEU A 86 -0.53 3.19 15.88
CA LEU A 86 0.31 2.53 16.90
C LEU A 86 0.61 3.43 18.11
N ASN A 87 0.54 4.75 17.95
CA ASN A 87 0.86 5.72 18.99
C ASN A 87 -0.08 5.68 20.21
N LYS A 88 -1.18 4.92 20.15
CA LYS A 88 -2.11 4.69 21.27
C LYS A 88 -1.88 3.35 21.99
N VAL A 89 -0.81 2.64 21.68
CA VAL A 89 -0.43 1.40 22.36
C VAL A 89 0.49 1.73 23.55
N ASP A 90 -0.09 1.75 24.75
CA ASP A 90 0.61 2.03 26.01
C ASP A 90 0.78 0.78 26.90
N SER A 91 0.25 -0.35 26.46
CA SER A 91 0.11 -1.56 27.26
C SER A 91 -0.02 -2.80 26.38
N TRP A 92 0.24 -3.99 26.95
CA TRP A 92 0.05 -5.27 26.25
C TRP A 92 -1.40 -5.49 25.79
N ALA A 93 -2.36 -5.10 26.63
CA ALA A 93 -3.77 -5.11 26.27
C ALA A 93 -4.06 -4.13 25.11
N GLY A 94 -3.42 -2.97 25.09
CA GLY A 94 -3.47 -2.02 23.97
C GLY A 94 -2.94 -2.60 22.66
N LEU A 95 -1.79 -3.27 22.71
CA LEU A 95 -1.19 -3.93 21.54
C LEU A 95 -2.13 -5.00 20.98
N ARG A 96 -2.74 -5.81 21.86
CA ARG A 96 -3.67 -6.86 21.45
C ARG A 96 -4.94 -6.30 20.80
N ARG A 97 -5.52 -5.22 21.37
CA ARG A 97 -6.65 -4.51 20.75
C ARG A 97 -6.30 -3.94 19.38
N TRP A 98 -5.12 -3.33 19.24
CA TRP A 98 -4.64 -2.82 17.96
C TRP A 98 -4.46 -3.95 16.92
N ALA A 99 -3.87 -5.08 17.33
CA ALA A 99 -3.69 -6.24 16.46
C ALA A 99 -5.03 -6.85 16.02
N ASP A 100 -6.00 -6.99 16.93
CA ASP A 100 -7.35 -7.46 16.60
C ASP A 100 -8.05 -6.50 15.62
N GLN A 101 -7.89 -5.17 15.75
CA GLN A 101 -8.43 -4.18 14.81
C GLN A 101 -7.82 -4.29 13.40
N ILE A 102 -6.51 -4.55 13.31
CA ILE A 102 -5.84 -4.78 12.01
C ILE A 102 -6.36 -6.05 11.36
N LEU A 103 -6.44 -7.15 12.13
CA LEU A 103 -6.92 -8.43 11.62
C LEU A 103 -8.38 -8.35 11.14
N ASP A 104 -9.24 -7.64 11.87
CA ASP A 104 -10.64 -7.42 11.47
C ASP A 104 -10.73 -6.57 10.20
N LYS A 105 -9.94 -5.50 10.11
CA LYS A 105 -9.92 -4.60 8.94
C LYS A 105 -9.42 -5.26 7.65
N HIS A 106 -8.58 -6.29 7.76
CA HIS A 106 -8.08 -7.06 6.62
C HIS A 106 -8.85 -8.37 6.38
N ARG A 107 -9.94 -8.61 7.11
CA ARG A 107 -10.77 -9.80 6.92
C ARG A 107 -11.49 -9.72 5.57
N VAL A 108 -11.19 -10.67 4.68
CA VAL A 108 -11.92 -10.86 3.44
C VAL A 108 -13.26 -11.55 3.77
N PRO A 109 -14.42 -10.97 3.40
CA PRO A 109 -15.70 -11.66 3.54
C PRO A 109 -15.69 -12.99 2.76
N GLY A 110 -15.88 -14.12 3.43
CA GLY A 110 -15.81 -15.45 2.82
C GLY A 110 -14.39 -16.01 2.63
N GLY A 111 -13.35 -15.35 3.12
CA GLY A 111 -12.00 -15.92 3.19
C GLY A 111 -11.92 -17.09 4.18
N PRO A 112 -10.91 -17.98 4.06
CA PRO A 112 -10.70 -19.03 5.06
C PRO A 112 -10.58 -18.39 6.45
N GLU A 113 -11.28 -18.95 7.43
CA GLU A 113 -11.13 -18.53 8.84
C GLU A 113 -9.62 -18.55 9.14
N PRO A 114 -9.02 -17.44 9.64
CA PRO A 114 -7.60 -17.42 9.92
C PRO A 114 -7.36 -18.48 10.99
N SER A 115 -6.79 -19.61 10.55
CA SER A 115 -6.58 -20.77 11.39
C SER A 115 -5.89 -20.33 12.67
N ARG A 116 -6.35 -20.86 13.82
CA ARG A 116 -5.90 -20.54 15.18
C ARG A 116 -4.38 -20.31 15.36
N GLY A 117 -3.54 -20.84 14.47
CA GLY A 117 -2.10 -20.63 14.40
C GLY A 117 -1.63 -19.26 13.89
N VAL A 118 -2.33 -18.62 12.94
CA VAL A 118 -1.93 -17.30 12.40
C VAL A 118 -2.16 -16.19 13.43
N ARG A 119 -3.15 -16.37 14.31
CA ARG A 119 -3.42 -15.47 15.45
C ARG A 119 -2.27 -15.40 16.46
N ARG A 120 -1.37 -16.40 16.47
CA ARG A 120 -0.19 -16.46 17.34
C ARG A 120 1.06 -15.87 16.69
N LEU A 121 1.12 -15.85 15.35
CA LEU A 121 2.34 -15.55 14.59
C LEU A 121 2.68 -14.05 14.50
N ILE A 122 1.69 -13.15 14.58
CA ILE A 122 1.95 -11.70 14.44
C ILE A 122 2.57 -11.08 15.71
N VAL A 123 2.60 -11.80 16.84
CA VAL A 123 2.95 -11.18 18.13
C VAL A 123 4.16 -11.80 18.85
N LEU A 124 4.65 -13.00 18.51
CA LEU A 124 5.66 -13.66 19.33
C LEU A 124 6.71 -14.42 18.52
N ASP A 125 7.82 -13.77 18.17
CA ASP A 125 9.15 -14.42 18.19
C ASP A 125 10.30 -13.39 18.18
N HIS A 126 10.19 -12.33 18.99
CA HIS A 126 11.33 -11.43 19.23
C HIS A 126 12.14 -11.94 20.43
N PRO A 127 13.45 -12.23 20.28
CA PRO A 127 14.29 -12.85 21.31
C PRO A 127 14.52 -11.99 22.57
N ALA A 128 13.91 -10.81 22.66
CA ALA A 128 13.91 -9.98 23.88
C ALA A 128 12.89 -10.43 24.95
N PHE A 129 12.01 -11.38 24.63
CA PHE A 129 10.94 -11.87 25.52
C PHE A 129 11.13 -13.33 25.95
N GLY A 130 12.38 -13.73 26.20
CA GLY A 130 12.70 -15.04 26.77
C GLY A 130 12.44 -15.07 28.27
N GLY A 131 11.25 -15.54 28.68
CA GLY A 131 11.06 -16.11 30.01
C GLY A 131 9.97 -15.49 30.87
N VAL A 132 8.70 -15.82 30.58
CA VAL A 132 7.69 -15.94 31.64
C VAL A 132 6.94 -17.25 31.39
N ARG A 133 7.19 -18.23 32.26
CA ARG A 133 6.43 -19.49 32.30
C ARG A 133 5.08 -19.22 32.97
N LEU A 134 4.02 -19.74 32.37
CA LEU A 134 2.81 -20.12 33.10
C LEU A 134 3.00 -21.53 33.65
#